data_AF-A0A355H1V7-F1
#
_entry.id   AF-A0A355H1V7-F1
#
_cell.length_a   1.000
_cell.length_b   1.000
_cell.length_c   1.000
_cell.angle_alpha   90.00
_cell.angle_beta   90.00
_cell.angle_gamma   90.00
#
_symmetry.space_group_name_H-M   'P 1'
#
loop_
_entity.id
_entity.type
_entity.pdbx_description
1 polymer ?
#
loop_
_entity_poly.entity_id
_entity_poly.type
_entity_poly.pdbx_seq_one_letter_code
_entity_poly.pdbx_strand_id
1 'polypeptide(L)'
;MIKSRLSEMLGIKYPIIQAGMGPFSNNNLCVAAANAGVLGLLSTSGLFNKDDQPWIYKAFVESGEAGMDDDMATVMEKVLKRTYRRSRTRAASSGSTSWYRRK
;
A
#
# COMPACT_ATOMS: atom_id res chain seq x y z
N MET A 1 0.74 -18.90 17.16
CA MET A 1 0.61 -17.53 16.60
C MET A 1 -0.30 -16.73 17.51
N ILE A 2 0.06 -15.50 17.86
CA ILE A 2 -0.76 -14.64 18.74
C ILE A 2 -2.01 -14.21 17.97
N LYS A 3 -3.18 -14.64 18.44
CA LYS A 3 -4.48 -14.14 17.94
C LYS A 3 -4.90 -12.97 18.82
N SER A 4 -5.06 -11.80 18.21
CA SER A 4 -5.48 -10.59 18.90
C SER A 4 -6.83 -10.11 18.35
N ARG A 5 -7.55 -9.32 19.13
CA ARG A 5 -8.76 -8.62 18.67
C ARG A 5 -8.49 -7.76 17.42
N LEU A 6 -7.31 -7.14 17.32
CA LEU A 6 -6.91 -6.35 16.15
C LEU A 6 -6.83 -7.21 14.89
N SER A 7 -6.21 -8.39 14.98
CA SER A 7 -6.08 -9.33 13.87
C SER A 7 -7.44 -9.82 13.37
N GLU A 8 -8.38 -10.08 14.28
CA GLU A 8 -9.75 -10.51 13.95
C GLU A 8 -10.58 -9.39 13.32
N MET A 9 -10.49 -8.17 13.86
CA MET A 9 -11.22 -7.00 13.32
C MET A 9 -10.79 -6.64 11.90
N LEU A 10 -9.50 -6.77 11.59
CA LEU A 10 -8.93 -6.34 10.31
C LEU A 10 -8.71 -7.48 9.31
N GLY A 11 -8.85 -8.74 9.73
CA GLY A 11 -8.57 -9.90 8.89
C GLY A 11 -7.09 -10.07 8.51
N ILE A 12 -6.17 -9.65 9.38
CA ILE A 12 -4.71 -9.72 9.18
C ILE A 12 -4.09 -10.88 9.98
N LYS A 13 -2.97 -11.42 9.51
CA LYS A 13 -2.28 -12.58 10.11
C LYS A 13 -1.54 -12.22 11.40
N TYR A 14 -0.89 -11.06 11.40
CA TYR A 14 -0.08 -10.61 12.53
C TYR A 14 -0.64 -9.31 13.09
N PRO A 15 -0.65 -9.11 14.42
CA PRO A 15 -1.11 -7.87 15.06
C PRO A 15 -0.06 -6.76 14.91
N ILE A 16 0.39 -6.50 13.69
CA ILE A 16 1.42 -5.54 13.33
C ILE A 16 0.79 -4.55 12.36
N ILE A 17 1.15 -3.28 12.52
CA ILE A 17 0.76 -2.19 11.64
C ILE A 17 2.04 -1.54 11.13
N GLN A 18 2.18 -1.45 9.80
CA GLN A 18 3.21 -0.66 9.16
C GLN A 18 2.71 0.80 9.07
N ALA A 19 3.34 1.71 9.81
CA ALA A 19 2.92 3.12 9.90
C ALA A 19 3.13 3.90 8.60
N GLY A 20 2.37 4.96 8.35
CA GLY A 20 2.64 5.87 7.24
C GLY A 20 4.04 6.52 7.39
N MET A 21 4.80 6.61 6.30
CA MET A 21 6.18 7.11 6.30
C MET A 21 6.31 8.43 5.52
N GLY A 22 5.38 9.36 5.72
CA GLY A 22 5.42 10.67 5.07
C GLY A 22 6.69 11.46 5.42
N PRO A 23 7.31 12.19 4.48
CA PRO A 23 6.89 12.40 3.08
C PRO A 23 7.38 11.31 2.11
N PHE A 24 8.02 10.24 2.58
CA PHE A 24 8.62 9.23 1.71
C PHE A 24 7.60 8.27 1.10
N SER A 25 7.84 7.87 -0.15
CA SER A 25 7.05 6.81 -0.79
C SER A 25 7.33 5.47 -0.11
N ASN A 26 6.30 4.90 0.54
CA ASN A 26 6.34 3.58 1.14
C ASN A 26 5.51 2.55 0.35
N ASN A 27 5.17 2.83 -0.91
CA ASN A 27 4.27 2.02 -1.73
C ASN A 27 4.68 0.54 -1.78
N ASN A 28 5.97 0.27 -2.04
CA ASN A 28 6.50 -1.10 -2.09
C ASN A 28 6.48 -1.78 -0.71
N LEU A 29 6.77 -1.03 0.36
CA LEU A 29 6.73 -1.53 1.73
C LEU A 29 5.30 -1.86 2.15
N CYS A 30 4.33 -1.00 1.82
CA CYS A 30 2.90 -1.23 2.06
C CYS A 30 2.43 -2.52 1.37
N VAL A 31 2.81 -2.72 0.10
CA VAL A 31 2.54 -3.97 -0.64
C VAL A 31 3.18 -5.19 0.03
N ALA A 32 4.45 -5.09 0.43
CA ALA A 32 5.16 -6.19 1.07
C ALA A 32 4.54 -6.56 2.43
N ALA A 33 4.20 -5.56 3.25
CA ALA A 33 3.53 -5.73 4.53
C ALA A 33 2.15 -6.40 4.36
N ALA A 34 1.31 -5.88 3.45
CA ALA A 34 0.01 -6.47 3.16
C ALA A 34 0.14 -7.94 2.71
N ASN A 35 1.07 -8.24 1.81
CA ASN A 35 1.31 -9.61 1.34
C ASN A 35 1.91 -10.54 2.41
N ALA A 36 2.53 -10.00 3.46
CA ALA A 36 2.99 -10.75 4.62
C ALA A 36 1.87 -11.01 5.65
N GLY A 37 0.69 -10.42 5.47
CA GLY A 37 -0.43 -10.50 6.41
C GLY A 37 -0.37 -9.47 7.54
N VAL A 38 0.28 -8.34 7.30
CA VAL A 38 0.38 -7.16 8.19
C VAL A 38 -0.52 -6.07 7.61
N LEU A 39 -1.12 -5.20 8.45
CA LEU A 39 -1.80 -4.01 7.95
C LEU A 39 -0.75 -3.03 7.41
N GLY A 40 -0.74 -2.81 6.08
CA GLY A 40 0.08 -1.80 5.41
C GLY A 40 -0.68 -0.48 5.26
N LEU A 41 -0.04 0.65 5.60
CA LEU A 41 -0.59 1.98 5.39
C LEU A 41 0.16 2.69 4.27
N LEU A 42 -0.57 3.12 3.25
CA LEU A 42 -0.02 3.87 2.13
C LEU A 42 0.11 5.35 2.51
N SER A 43 1.34 5.88 2.49
CA SER A 43 1.59 7.29 2.70
C SER A 43 1.42 8.04 1.38
N THR A 44 0.64 9.13 1.38
CA THR A 44 0.44 9.99 0.20
C THR A 44 0.85 11.44 0.45
N SER A 45 1.32 11.74 1.67
CA SER A 45 1.61 13.10 2.10
C SER A 45 2.82 13.75 1.43
N GLY A 46 3.62 13.02 0.64
CA GLY A 46 4.71 13.59 -0.18
C GLY A 46 4.34 13.79 -1.65
N LEU A 47 3.14 13.37 -2.07
CA LEU A 47 2.64 13.52 -3.44
C LEU A 47 1.84 14.82 -3.59
N PHE A 48 2.41 15.97 -3.20
CA PHE A 48 1.70 17.26 -3.26
C PHE A 48 2.49 18.38 -3.95
N ASN A 49 3.81 18.26 -4.11
CA ASN A 49 4.59 19.28 -4.82
C ASN A 49 5.81 18.68 -5.56
N LYS A 50 5.79 18.74 -6.90
CA LYS A 50 6.88 18.29 -7.77
C LYS A 50 8.06 19.26 -7.82
N ASP A 51 7.82 20.54 -7.53
CA ASP A 51 8.78 21.63 -7.67
C ASP A 51 9.59 21.81 -6.38
N ASP A 52 8.93 21.72 -5.21
CA ASP A 52 9.60 21.88 -3.90
C ASP A 52 10.44 20.66 -3.50
N GLN A 53 9.99 19.45 -3.86
CA GLN A 53 10.63 18.19 -3.46
C GLN A 53 10.67 17.17 -4.62
N PRO A 54 11.41 17.47 -5.71
CA PRO A 54 11.38 16.69 -6.94
C PRO A 54 11.82 15.24 -6.76
N TRP A 55 12.76 14.96 -5.83
CA TRP A 55 13.21 13.59 -5.56
C TRP A 55 12.14 12.75 -4.83
N ILE A 56 11.37 13.36 -3.94
CA ILE A 56 10.25 12.69 -3.26
C ILE A 56 9.13 12.43 -4.27
N TYR A 57 8.76 13.44 -5.05
CA TYR A 57 7.76 13.30 -6.10
C TYR A 57 8.15 12.21 -7.10
N LYS A 58 9.41 12.21 -7.57
CA LYS A 58 9.96 11.17 -8.45
C LYS A 58 9.85 9.78 -7.82
N ALA A 59 10.14 9.62 -6.52
CA ALA A 59 9.97 8.35 -5.85
C ALA A 59 8.50 7.86 -5.86
N PHE A 60 7.52 8.76 -5.74
CA PHE A 60 6.11 8.39 -5.90
C PHE A 60 5.74 8.02 -7.34
N VAL A 61 6.26 8.76 -8.32
CA VAL A 61 6.03 8.48 -9.74
C VAL A 61 6.57 7.09 -10.11
N GLU A 62 7.84 6.82 -9.79
CA GLU A 62 8.50 5.54 -10.07
C GLU A 62 7.81 4.38 -9.37
N SER A 63 7.52 4.55 -8.07
CA SER A 63 6.79 3.53 -7.30
C SER A 63 5.28 3.49 -7.61
N GLY A 64 4.76 4.41 -8.42
CA GLY A 64 3.39 4.40 -8.90
C GLY A 64 3.23 3.68 -10.24
N GLU A 65 4.35 3.32 -10.91
CA GLU A 65 4.35 2.99 -12.34
C GLU A 65 3.73 4.15 -13.16
N ALA A 66 3.98 5.39 -12.74
CA ALA A 66 3.52 6.63 -13.38
C ALA A 66 4.66 7.30 -14.19
N GLY A 67 4.32 8.31 -14.98
CA GLY A 67 5.25 9.17 -15.70
C GLY A 67 5.45 10.52 -15.00
N MET A 68 6.61 11.16 -15.19
CA MET A 68 6.89 12.48 -14.63
C MET A 68 6.05 13.61 -15.26
N ASP A 69 5.49 13.35 -16.44
CA ASP A 69 4.61 14.28 -17.17
C ASP A 69 3.12 14.11 -16.80
N ASP A 70 2.78 13.08 -16.00
CA ASP A 70 1.41 12.91 -15.50
C ASP A 70 1.06 14.04 -14.52
N ASP A 71 -0.21 14.47 -14.53
CA ASP A 71 -0.70 15.34 -13.46
C ASP A 71 -0.76 14.62 -12.10
N MET A 72 -0.79 15.38 -11.01
CA MET A 72 -0.77 14.84 -9.65
C MET A 72 -1.93 13.86 -9.37
N ALA A 73 -3.12 14.11 -9.92
CA ALA A 73 -4.28 13.24 -9.74
C ALA A 73 -4.05 11.88 -10.41
N THR A 74 -3.49 11.90 -11.61
CA THR A 74 -3.11 10.71 -12.38
C THR A 74 -2.02 9.91 -11.67
N VAL A 75 -1.00 10.57 -11.12
CA VAL A 75 0.04 9.88 -10.33
C VAL A 75 -0.58 9.23 -9.09
N MET A 76 -1.45 9.94 -8.37
CA MET A 76 -2.16 9.40 -7.20
C MET A 76 -3.00 8.18 -7.55
N GLU A 77 -3.76 8.27 -8.64
CA GLU A 77 -4.58 7.17 -9.14
C GLU A 77 -3.72 5.95 -9.48
N LYS A 78 -2.60 6.14 -10.19
CA LYS A 78 -1.67 5.07 -10.56
C LYS A 78 -1.04 4.43 -9.32
N VAL A 79 -0.60 5.23 -8.34
CA VAL A 79 -0.10 4.76 -7.04
C VAL A 79 -1.13 3.87 -6.33
N LEU A 80 -2.38 4.33 -6.22
CA LEU A 80 -3.47 3.58 -5.58
C LEU A 80 -3.78 2.28 -6.32
N LYS A 81 -3.97 2.34 -7.65
CA LYS A 81 -4.28 1.19 -8.50
C LYS A 81 -3.16 0.14 -8.50
N ARG A 82 -1.90 0.58 -8.59
CA ARG A 82 -0.73 -0.31 -8.51
C ARG A 82 -0.66 -1.00 -7.16
N THR A 83 -0.75 -0.23 -6.07
CA THR A 83 -0.69 -0.76 -4.70
C THR A 83 -1.78 -1.80 -4.49
N TYR A 84 -3.02 -1.50 -4.89
CA TYR A 84 -4.14 -2.43 -4.83
C TYR A 84 -3.92 -3.71 -5.64
N ARG A 85 -3.45 -3.59 -6.89
CA ARG A 85 -3.18 -4.75 -7.76
C ARG A 85 -2.12 -5.67 -7.15
N ARG A 86 -1.06 -5.10 -6.57
CA ARG A 86 0.10 -5.85 -6.03
C ARG A 86 -0.13 -6.44 -4.65
N SER A 87 -1.01 -5.86 -3.83
CA SER A 87 -1.37 -6.40 -2.51
C SER A 87 -2.33 -7.61 -2.59
N ARG A 88 -2.91 -7.88 -3.76
CA ARG A 88 -3.84 -9.02 -3.99
C ARG A 88 -3.19 -10.29 -4.55
N THR A 89 -1.92 -10.24 -4.97
CA THR A 89 -1.28 -11.34 -5.71
C THR A 89 -1.10 -12.61 -4.87
N ARG A 90 -1.03 -12.51 -3.53
CA ARG A 90 -0.93 -13.68 -2.63
C ARG A 90 -2.21 -14.06 -1.89
N ALA A 91 -3.20 -13.17 -1.82
CA ALA A 91 -4.51 -13.52 -1.26
C ALA A 91 -5.21 -14.66 -2.03
N ALA A 92 -4.81 -14.90 -3.29
CA ALA A 92 -5.31 -15.99 -4.12
C ALA A 92 -4.51 -17.31 -4.04
N SER A 93 -3.24 -17.29 -3.60
CA SER A 93 -2.35 -18.46 -3.63
C SER A 93 -2.13 -19.12 -2.26
N SER A 94 -2.37 -18.42 -1.16
CA SER A 94 -2.70 -19.09 0.09
C SER A 94 -4.14 -19.57 0.00
N GLY A 95 -4.41 -20.87 0.11
CA GLY A 95 -5.74 -21.48 0.10
C GLY A 95 -6.64 -21.02 1.26
N SER A 96 -6.93 -19.71 1.32
CA SER A 96 -7.94 -19.09 2.13
C SER A 96 -9.05 -18.58 1.21
N THR A 97 -9.59 -19.48 0.42
CA THR A 97 -10.96 -19.34 -0.07
C THR A 97 -11.83 -19.13 1.19
N SER A 98 -12.54 -18.00 1.27
CA SER A 98 -13.47 -17.63 2.36
C SER A 98 -12.89 -16.86 3.56
N TRP A 99 -12.41 -15.63 3.35
CA TRP A 99 -12.48 -14.60 4.41
C TRP A 99 -13.39 -13.42 4.06
N TYR A 100 -13.61 -13.13 2.77
CA TYR A 100 -14.45 -12.01 2.34
C TYR A 100 -15.92 -12.39 2.04
N ARG A 101 -16.28 -13.68 2.07
CA ARG A 101 -17.61 -14.19 1.69
C ARG A 101 -18.42 -14.74 2.86
N ARG A 102 -18.13 -14.30 4.09
CA ARG A 102 -18.97 -14.53 5.27
C ARG A 102 -19.41 -13.19 5.87
N LYS A 103 -20.30 -12.52 5.14
CA LYS A 103 -21.45 -11.82 5.70
C LYS A 103 -22.62 -12.06 4.77
#